data_AF-W1W5Q2-F1
#
_entry.id   AF-W1W5Q2-F1
#
_cell.length_a   1.000
_cell.length_b   1.000
_cell.length_c   1.000
_cell.angle_alpha   90.00
_cell.angle_beta   90.00
_cell.angle_gamma   90.00
#
_symmetry.space_group_name_H-M   'P 1'
#
loop_
_entity.id
_entity.type
_entity.pdbx_description
1 polymer ?
#
loop_
_entity_poly.entity_id
_entity_poly.type
_entity_poly.pdbx_seq_one_letter_code
_entity_poly.pdbx_strand_id
1 'polypeptide(L)'
;MIPVYIVTGFIGSGKSTFINEQLQYRKKLGGTACISAEQGSVSLIKDALQLSPDKLSAITPNQPDTYSSIADEIATYINKTNPKEIWIEWNGMVSFHQLETLLYSDKLRHMLQIEKVLYLCTDQFVASMLPGLGNDVTSQLYSADCIITETDTHHTLLRTYNREAKIVTAPTPEKVEQLCRNSTWGLIPNLLVIGITAYILLVTAFRHDIPYSIHQCFAIITGLIIEAVPFLLLGTIGSTVIRYFVPQSVLLKLLGDYSWKSYGAAMVSG
;
A
#
# COMPACT_ATOMS: atom_id res chain seq x y z
N MET A 1 3.13 16.91 5.66
CA MET A 1 1.74 16.44 5.46
C MET A 1 1.37 15.57 6.64
N ILE A 2 0.12 15.63 7.08
CA ILE A 2 -0.39 14.88 8.23
C ILE A 2 -0.77 13.46 7.74
N PRO A 3 -0.23 12.39 8.35
CA PRO A 3 -0.57 11.02 7.98
C PRO A 3 -2.02 10.70 8.33
N VAL A 4 -2.71 10.05 7.37
CA VAL A 4 -4.11 9.64 7.48
C VAL A 4 -4.19 8.12 7.40
N TYR A 5 -4.77 7.53 8.44
CA TYR A 5 -5.11 6.11 8.52
C TYR A 5 -6.60 5.94 8.25
N ILE A 6 -6.95 5.27 7.17
CA ILE A 6 -8.35 5.05 6.75
C ILE A 6 -8.76 3.66 7.21
N VAL A 7 -9.87 3.59 7.94
CA VAL A 7 -10.51 2.33 8.34
C VAL A 7 -11.82 2.22 7.57
N THR A 8 -11.90 1.21 6.73
CA THR A 8 -13.00 0.97 5.79
C THR A 8 -13.49 -0.47 5.91
N GLY A 9 -14.57 -0.83 5.24
CA GLY A 9 -15.28 -2.09 5.47
C GLY A 9 -16.77 -1.88 5.66
N PHE A 10 -17.53 -2.95 5.39
CA PHE A 10 -18.99 -2.92 5.39
C PHE A 10 -19.56 -2.49 6.76
N ILE A 11 -20.82 -2.05 6.77
CA ILE A 11 -21.51 -1.68 8.01
C ILE A 11 -21.54 -2.89 8.95
N GLY A 12 -21.22 -2.65 10.22
CA GLY A 12 -21.17 -3.71 11.23
C GLY A 12 -19.87 -4.52 11.27
N SER A 13 -18.85 -4.18 10.46
CA SER A 13 -17.53 -4.84 10.49
C SER A 13 -16.65 -4.51 11.72
N GLY A 14 -17.13 -3.67 12.65
CA GLY A 14 -16.40 -3.34 13.88
C GLY A 14 -15.38 -2.19 13.76
N LYS A 15 -15.47 -1.35 12.72
CA LYS A 15 -14.54 -0.22 12.47
C LYS A 15 -14.34 0.70 13.67
N SER A 16 -15.42 1.17 14.32
CA SER A 16 -15.32 2.09 15.45
C SER A 16 -14.64 1.43 16.67
N THR A 17 -14.95 0.16 16.95
CA THR A 17 -14.28 -0.63 18.00
C THR A 17 -12.79 -0.78 17.70
N PHE A 18 -12.45 -1.11 16.45
CA PHE A 18 -11.07 -1.26 16.03
C PHE A 18 -10.27 0.04 16.19
N ILE A 19 -10.80 1.18 15.74
CA ILE A 19 -10.16 2.49 15.94
C ILE A 19 -9.91 2.74 17.43
N ASN A 20 -10.91 2.50 18.27
CA ASN A 20 -10.81 2.70 19.72
C ASN A 20 -9.67 1.87 20.33
N GLU A 21 -9.55 0.59 19.98
CA GLU A 21 -8.46 -0.28 20.42
C GLU A 21 -7.09 0.25 19.99
N GLN A 22 -6.97 0.72 18.74
CA GLN A 22 -5.71 1.30 18.24
C GLN A 22 -5.32 2.58 18.96
N LEU A 23 -6.28 3.48 19.20
CA LEU A 23 -6.04 4.74 19.90
C LEU A 23 -5.64 4.51 21.36
N GLN A 24 -6.29 3.56 22.03
CA GLN A 24 -5.94 3.16 23.41
C GLN A 24 -4.53 2.57 23.47
N TYR A 25 -4.21 1.65 22.57
CA TYR A 25 -2.89 1.01 22.53
C TYR A 25 -1.76 2.01 22.30
N ARG A 26 -1.93 2.91 21.32
CA ARG A 26 -0.91 3.91 20.95
C ARG A 26 -0.69 4.98 22.02
N LYS A 27 -1.64 5.21 22.92
CA LYS A 27 -1.59 6.26 23.98
C LYS A 27 -1.28 7.67 23.43
N LYS A 28 -1.62 7.96 22.17
CA LYS A 28 -1.32 9.23 21.47
C LYS A 28 -2.54 10.15 21.31
N LEU A 29 -3.54 10.02 22.19
CA LEU A 29 -4.82 10.72 22.09
C LEU A 29 -4.71 12.25 21.90
N GLY A 30 -3.70 12.91 22.50
CA GLY A 30 -3.51 14.35 22.37
C GLY A 30 -3.09 14.82 20.97
N GLY A 31 -2.43 13.95 20.19
CA GLY A 31 -1.95 14.27 18.84
C GLY A 31 -2.77 13.65 17.71
N THR A 32 -3.77 12.83 18.01
CA THR A 32 -4.56 12.13 17.00
C THR A 32 -5.90 12.82 16.80
N ALA A 33 -6.36 13.11 15.58
CA ALA A 33 -7.73 13.53 15.32
C ALA A 33 -8.54 12.38 14.70
N CYS A 34 -9.86 12.42 14.85
CA CYS A 34 -10.76 11.41 14.33
C CYS A 34 -11.82 12.05 13.44
N ILE A 35 -12.13 11.41 12.33
CA ILE A 35 -13.21 11.79 11.42
C ILE A 35 -14.08 10.55 11.22
N SER A 36 -15.39 10.69 11.35
CA SER A 36 -16.33 9.60 11.12
C SER A 36 -17.31 9.96 10.00
N ALA A 37 -17.44 9.05 9.04
CA ALA A 37 -18.36 9.15 7.90
C ALA A 37 -19.63 8.28 8.10
N GLU A 38 -19.73 7.60 9.23
CA GLU A 38 -20.92 6.85 9.63
C GLU A 38 -21.16 6.95 11.14
N GLN A 39 -22.39 6.67 11.57
CA GLN A 39 -22.68 6.52 12.99
C GLN A 39 -22.52 5.05 13.37
N GLY A 40 -21.37 4.74 13.97
CA GLY A 40 -21.09 3.40 14.50
C GLY A 40 -22.00 3.02 15.67
N SER A 41 -22.09 1.72 15.94
CA SER A 41 -22.80 1.18 17.13
C SER A 41 -22.08 1.54 18.44
N VAL A 42 -20.79 1.83 18.37
CA VAL A 42 -19.93 2.27 19.47
C VAL A 42 -19.40 3.66 19.14
N SER A 43 -19.49 4.59 20.08
CA SER A 43 -18.90 5.92 19.90
C SER A 43 -17.38 5.84 19.94
N LEU A 44 -16.72 6.65 19.09
CA LEU A 44 -15.28 6.82 19.17
C LEU A 44 -14.90 7.47 20.52
N ILE A 45 -13.81 7.01 21.13
CA ILE A 45 -13.32 7.51 22.44
C ILE A 45 -12.91 8.98 22.34
N LYS A 46 -12.50 9.43 21.16
CA LYS A 46 -12.19 10.82 20.88
C LYS A 46 -13.31 11.46 20.09
N ASP A 47 -13.65 12.70 20.45
CA ASP A 47 -14.59 13.53 19.70
C ASP A 47 -14.15 13.65 18.24
N ALA A 48 -14.90 12.97 17.38
CA ALA A 48 -14.65 12.91 15.95
C ALA A 48 -15.47 13.96 15.22
N LEU A 49 -14.90 14.53 14.14
CA LEU A 49 -15.68 15.26 13.16
C LEU A 49 -16.66 14.31 12.48
N GLN A 50 -17.96 14.57 12.59
CA GLN A 50 -19.00 13.76 11.97
C GLN A 50 -19.34 14.32 10.59
N LEU A 51 -19.07 13.55 9.54
CA LEU A 51 -19.42 13.90 8.18
C LEU A 51 -20.83 13.43 7.86
N SER A 52 -21.61 14.28 7.18
CA SER A 52 -22.98 13.96 6.79
C SER A 52 -23.00 12.87 5.69
N PRO A 53 -23.67 11.72 5.90
CA PRO A 53 -23.79 10.66 4.90
C PRO A 53 -24.44 11.13 3.60
N ASP A 54 -25.42 12.03 3.68
CA ASP A 54 -26.10 12.58 2.50
C ASP A 54 -25.15 13.42 1.64
N LYS A 55 -24.29 14.21 2.28
CA LYS A 55 -23.27 14.99 1.55
C LYS A 55 -22.21 14.07 0.94
N LEU A 56 -21.83 13.01 1.64
CA LEU A 56 -20.83 12.05 1.16
C LEU A 56 -21.33 11.26 -0.05
N SER A 57 -22.58 10.80 -0.03
CA SER A 57 -23.18 10.08 -1.16
C SER A 57 -23.36 10.96 -2.40
N ALA A 58 -23.51 12.28 -2.21
CA ALA A 58 -23.59 13.25 -3.29
C ALA A 58 -22.24 13.61 -3.95
N ILE A 59 -21.10 13.16 -3.38
CA ILE A 59 -19.77 13.44 -3.96
C ILE A 59 -19.71 12.83 -5.36
N THR A 60 -19.53 13.70 -6.36
CA THR A 60 -19.33 13.28 -7.74
C THR A 60 -17.90 13.60 -8.15
N PRO A 61 -17.11 12.57 -8.53
CA PRO A 61 -15.79 12.78 -9.11
C PRO A 61 -15.82 13.82 -10.23
N ASN A 62 -14.86 14.74 -10.24
CA ASN A 62 -14.74 15.85 -11.20
C ASN A 62 -15.77 16.99 -11.05
N GLN A 63 -16.58 17.01 -9.99
CA GLN A 63 -17.46 18.15 -9.68
C GLN A 63 -17.10 18.76 -8.31
N PRO A 64 -16.16 19.73 -8.27
CA PRO A 64 -15.65 20.32 -7.02
C PRO A 64 -16.72 20.84 -6.06
N ASP A 65 -17.79 21.42 -6.60
CA ASP A 65 -18.87 21.99 -5.81
C ASP A 65 -19.55 20.94 -4.89
N THR A 66 -19.57 19.67 -5.30
CA THR A 66 -20.21 18.57 -4.54
C THR A 66 -19.46 18.21 -3.25
N TYR A 67 -18.16 18.45 -3.18
CA TYR A 67 -17.32 18.08 -2.01
C TYR A 67 -16.61 19.27 -1.36
N SER A 68 -16.65 20.47 -1.96
CA SER A 68 -16.02 21.69 -1.45
C SER A 68 -16.39 21.99 0.01
N SER A 69 -17.68 21.94 0.34
CA SER A 69 -18.16 22.20 1.71
C SER A 69 -17.63 21.19 2.73
N ILE A 70 -17.49 19.93 2.35
CA ILE A 70 -16.95 18.87 3.21
C ILE A 70 -15.44 19.06 3.38
N ALA A 71 -14.73 19.38 2.29
CA ALA A 71 -13.31 19.68 2.33
C ALA A 71 -13.01 20.89 3.24
N ASP A 72 -13.87 21.90 3.20
CA ASP A 72 -13.81 23.09 4.06
C ASP A 72 -14.00 22.76 5.54
N GLU A 73 -14.97 21.90 5.83
CA GLU A 73 -15.27 21.41 7.17
C GLU A 73 -14.07 20.63 7.75
N ILE A 74 -13.51 19.71 6.96
CA ILE A 74 -12.31 18.94 7.33
C ILE A 74 -11.11 19.87 7.55
N ALA A 75 -10.86 20.81 6.64
CA ALA A 75 -9.75 21.76 6.78
C ALA A 75 -9.88 22.62 8.04
N THR A 76 -11.10 23.09 8.34
CA THR A 76 -11.38 23.88 9.55
C THR A 76 -11.13 23.06 10.82
N TYR A 77 -11.57 21.80 10.83
CA TYR A 77 -11.34 20.87 11.93
C TYR A 77 -9.85 20.60 12.16
N ILE A 78 -9.08 20.37 11.07
CA ILE A 78 -7.63 20.15 11.14
C ILE A 78 -6.94 21.39 11.70
N ASN A 79 -7.27 22.59 11.20
CA ASN A 79 -6.66 23.84 11.69
C ASN A 79 -6.97 24.10 13.16
N LYS A 80 -8.18 23.75 13.63
CA LYS A 80 -8.58 23.87 15.03
C LYS A 80 -7.85 22.88 15.94
N THR A 81 -7.66 21.65 15.50
CA THR A 81 -7.13 20.55 16.33
C THR A 81 -5.63 20.37 16.22
N ASN A 82 -4.99 20.88 15.16
CA ASN A 82 -3.58 20.74 14.83
C ASN A 82 -3.01 19.32 15.07
N PRO A 83 -3.58 18.27 14.43
CA PRO A 83 -3.24 16.90 14.72
C PRO A 83 -1.91 16.47 14.08
N LYS A 84 -1.24 15.52 14.74
CA LYS A 84 -0.06 14.80 14.24
C LYS A 84 -0.42 13.59 13.38
N GLU A 85 -1.60 13.02 13.56
CA GLU A 85 -2.15 11.93 12.73
C GLU A 85 -3.68 12.00 12.73
N ILE A 86 -4.31 11.47 11.68
CA ILE A 86 -5.77 11.41 11.56
C ILE A 86 -6.20 9.97 11.32
N TRP A 87 -7.25 9.55 12.03
CA TRP A 87 -7.97 8.31 11.74
C TRP A 87 -9.33 8.63 11.15
N ILE A 88 -9.64 8.03 10.00
CA ILE A 88 -10.92 8.19 9.31
C ILE A 88 -11.67 6.88 9.38
N GLU A 89 -12.83 6.87 10.03
CA GLU A 89 -13.84 5.82 9.86
C GLU A 89 -14.64 6.12 8.60
N TRP A 90 -14.38 5.38 7.52
CA TRP A 90 -15.07 5.58 6.26
C TRP A 90 -16.39 4.80 6.19
N ASN A 91 -17.39 5.41 5.56
CA ASN A 91 -18.72 4.84 5.44
C ASN A 91 -18.70 3.51 4.68
N GLY A 92 -19.29 2.47 5.27
CA GLY A 92 -19.29 1.12 4.69
C GLY A 92 -20.05 0.93 3.36
N MET A 93 -20.77 1.95 2.88
CA MET A 93 -21.56 1.91 1.64
C MET A 93 -21.08 2.88 0.55
N VAL A 94 -20.23 3.85 0.90
CA VAL A 94 -19.77 4.90 -0.03
C VAL A 94 -18.45 4.46 -0.68
N SER A 95 -18.29 4.70 -1.98
CA SER A 95 -17.08 4.26 -2.69
C SER A 95 -15.81 4.87 -2.11
N PHE A 96 -14.69 4.14 -2.21
CA PHE A 96 -13.39 4.67 -1.82
C PHE A 96 -12.93 5.81 -2.74
N HIS A 97 -13.32 5.75 -4.03
CA HIS A 97 -13.03 6.80 -4.99
C HIS A 97 -13.58 8.18 -4.55
N GLN A 98 -14.75 8.20 -3.90
CA GLN A 98 -15.31 9.44 -3.34
C GLN A 98 -14.45 10.00 -2.19
N LEU A 99 -13.91 9.11 -1.33
CA LEU A 99 -12.96 9.52 -0.29
C LEU A 99 -11.67 10.08 -0.90
N GLU A 100 -11.09 9.40 -1.90
CA GLU A 100 -9.88 9.87 -2.57
C GLU A 100 -10.10 11.24 -3.22
N THR A 101 -11.23 11.42 -3.92
CA THR A 101 -11.59 12.70 -4.53
C THR A 101 -11.66 13.81 -3.49
N LEU A 102 -12.24 13.53 -2.32
CA LEU A 102 -12.32 14.47 -1.21
C LEU A 102 -10.94 14.81 -0.65
N LEU A 103 -10.13 13.80 -0.32
CA LEU A 103 -8.81 13.98 0.31
C LEU A 103 -7.76 14.60 -0.62
N TYR A 104 -7.85 14.33 -1.92
CA TYR A 104 -6.96 14.91 -2.95
C TYR A 104 -7.49 16.21 -3.55
N SER A 105 -8.59 16.76 -3.02
CA SER A 105 -9.04 18.10 -3.38
C SER A 105 -7.94 19.14 -3.16
N ASP A 106 -7.97 20.24 -3.93
CA ASP A 106 -6.95 21.31 -3.85
C ASP A 106 -6.75 21.84 -2.43
N LYS A 107 -7.79 21.80 -1.60
CA LYS A 107 -7.76 22.25 -0.21
C LYS A 107 -7.06 21.27 0.73
N LEU A 108 -7.24 19.96 0.54
CA LEU A 108 -6.76 18.93 1.47
C LEU A 108 -5.45 18.26 1.04
N ARG A 109 -5.16 18.20 -0.27
CA ARG A 109 -3.99 17.47 -0.81
C ARG A 109 -2.64 17.92 -0.26
N HIS A 110 -2.54 19.19 0.15
CA HIS A 110 -1.30 19.76 0.71
C HIS A 110 -1.21 19.59 2.23
N MET A 111 -2.33 19.27 2.87
CA MET A 111 -2.43 19.09 4.33
C MET A 111 -2.29 17.62 4.70
N LEU A 112 -2.84 16.71 3.90
CA LEU A 112 -3.05 15.31 4.22
C LEU A 112 -2.25 14.38 3.31
N GLN A 113 -1.87 13.22 3.84
CA GLN A 113 -1.30 12.12 3.08
C GLN A 113 -1.91 10.81 3.57
N ILE A 114 -2.48 10.02 2.66
CA ILE A 114 -2.96 8.67 2.99
C ILE A 114 -1.73 7.80 3.29
N GLU A 115 -1.65 7.32 4.53
CA GLU A 115 -0.54 6.52 5.03
C GLU A 115 -0.87 5.02 4.98
N LYS A 116 -2.12 4.67 5.31
CA LYS A 116 -2.60 3.28 5.27
C LYS A 116 -4.11 3.20 5.10
N VAL A 117 -4.56 2.26 4.30
CA VAL A 117 -5.96 1.85 4.14
C VAL A 117 -6.15 0.46 4.75
N LEU A 118 -6.95 0.37 5.81
CA LEU A 118 -7.26 -0.84 6.57
C LEU A 118 -8.71 -1.24 6.27
N TYR A 119 -8.90 -2.39 5.64
CA TYR A 119 -10.22 -2.92 5.33
C TYR A 119 -10.61 -4.02 6.32
N LEU A 120 -11.70 -3.82 7.06
CA LEU A 120 -12.23 -4.79 8.00
C LEU A 120 -13.37 -5.57 7.35
N CYS A 121 -13.35 -6.89 7.53
CA CYS A 121 -14.45 -7.74 7.10
C CYS A 121 -14.67 -8.92 8.04
N THR A 122 -15.95 -9.30 8.18
CA THR A 122 -16.38 -10.48 8.91
C THR A 122 -16.52 -11.66 7.95
N ASP A 123 -16.40 -12.88 8.48
CA ASP A 123 -16.54 -14.06 7.62
C ASP A 123 -17.94 -14.17 7.02
N GLN A 124 -18.97 -13.79 7.78
CA GLN A 124 -20.34 -13.74 7.30
C GLN A 124 -20.49 -12.80 6.10
N PHE A 125 -19.87 -11.62 6.17
CA PHE A 125 -19.89 -10.65 5.08
C PHE A 125 -19.25 -11.21 3.81
N VAL A 126 -18.06 -11.82 3.93
CA VAL A 126 -17.32 -12.33 2.78
C VAL A 126 -18.05 -13.51 2.12
N ALA A 127 -18.65 -14.39 2.91
CA ALA A 127 -19.36 -15.56 2.39
C ALA A 127 -20.70 -15.22 1.71
N SER A 128 -21.45 -14.25 2.25
CA SER A 128 -22.86 -14.04 1.88
C SER A 128 -23.16 -12.75 1.15
N MET A 129 -22.40 -11.68 1.40
CA MET A 129 -22.72 -10.34 0.89
C MET A 129 -21.72 -9.90 -0.18
N LEU A 130 -20.42 -10.18 -0.01
CA LEU A 130 -19.37 -9.72 -0.92
C LEU A 130 -19.63 -10.02 -2.40
N PRO A 131 -20.08 -11.23 -2.80
CA PRO A 131 -20.34 -11.54 -4.21
C PRO A 131 -21.53 -10.77 -4.82
N GLY A 132 -22.46 -10.30 -3.99
CA GLY A 132 -23.68 -9.61 -4.41
C GLY A 132 -23.61 -8.09 -4.30
N LEU A 133 -22.49 -7.52 -3.85
CA LEU A 133 -22.34 -6.08 -3.65
C LEU A 133 -21.95 -5.34 -4.94
N GLY A 134 -22.37 -4.08 -5.01
CA GLY A 134 -22.02 -3.19 -6.10
C GLY A 134 -20.55 -2.76 -6.10
N ASN A 135 -20.18 -2.05 -7.17
CA ASN A 135 -18.83 -1.55 -7.39
C ASN A 135 -18.34 -0.60 -6.27
N ASP A 136 -19.26 0.10 -5.60
CA ASP A 136 -18.90 1.07 -4.56
C ASP A 136 -18.25 0.38 -3.34
N VAL A 137 -18.86 -0.67 -2.81
CA VAL A 137 -18.31 -1.38 -1.65
C VAL A 137 -17.06 -2.17 -2.03
N THR A 138 -17.02 -2.74 -3.24
CA THR A 138 -15.83 -3.48 -3.70
C THR A 138 -14.63 -2.55 -3.94
N SER A 139 -14.84 -1.28 -4.31
CA SER A 139 -13.76 -0.28 -4.42
C SER A 139 -12.95 -0.10 -3.13
N GLN A 140 -13.60 -0.24 -1.97
CA GLN A 140 -12.93 -0.19 -0.66
C GLN A 140 -11.97 -1.36 -0.47
N LEU A 141 -12.34 -2.55 -0.94
CA LEU A 141 -11.50 -3.75 -0.88
C LEU A 141 -10.32 -3.67 -1.85
N TYR A 142 -10.56 -3.16 -3.06
CA TYR A 142 -9.50 -2.94 -4.07
C TYR A 142 -8.44 -1.93 -3.61
N SER A 143 -8.84 -0.93 -2.82
CA SER A 143 -7.95 0.14 -2.38
C SER A 143 -7.23 -0.15 -1.05
N ALA A 144 -7.49 -1.31 -0.45
CA ALA A 144 -6.93 -1.68 0.85
C ALA A 144 -5.43 -2.01 0.76
N ASP A 145 -4.64 -1.46 1.67
CA ASP A 145 -3.25 -1.90 1.88
C ASP A 145 -3.20 -3.16 2.75
N CYS A 146 -4.13 -3.25 3.72
CA CYS A 146 -4.25 -4.37 4.63
C CYS A 146 -5.72 -4.77 4.76
N ILE A 147 -5.99 -6.07 4.65
CA ILE A 147 -7.31 -6.67 4.88
C ILE A 147 -7.25 -7.42 6.20
N ILE A 148 -8.17 -7.08 7.10
CA ILE A 148 -8.29 -7.66 8.43
C ILE A 148 -9.52 -8.57 8.46
N THR A 149 -9.31 -9.84 8.81
CA THR A 149 -10.34 -10.87 8.85
C THR A 149 -10.47 -11.48 10.25
N GLU A 150 -11.62 -12.09 10.55
CA GLU A 150 -11.84 -12.83 11.80
C GLU A 150 -11.15 -14.21 11.77
N THR A 151 -11.26 -14.91 10.64
CA THR A 151 -10.57 -16.19 10.39
C THR A 151 -9.79 -16.18 9.07
N ASP A 152 -9.05 -17.25 8.78
CA ASP A 152 -8.29 -17.43 7.54
C ASP A 152 -9.12 -18.05 6.39
N THR A 153 -10.36 -18.45 6.65
CA THR A 153 -11.24 -19.20 5.74
C THR A 153 -11.35 -18.60 4.34
N HIS A 154 -11.45 -17.27 4.24
CA HIS A 154 -11.74 -16.57 2.99
C HIS A 154 -10.53 -15.87 2.34
N HIS A 155 -9.31 -16.14 2.80
CA HIS A 155 -8.10 -15.47 2.29
C HIS A 155 -7.94 -15.65 0.77
N THR A 156 -8.20 -16.85 0.25
CA THR A 156 -8.10 -17.14 -1.19
C THR A 156 -9.08 -16.30 -2.01
N LEU A 157 -10.31 -16.10 -1.50
CA LEU A 157 -11.30 -15.27 -2.17
C LEU A 157 -10.91 -13.80 -2.11
N LEU A 158 -10.48 -13.29 -0.96
CA LEU A 158 -10.06 -11.89 -0.82
C LEU A 158 -8.86 -11.56 -1.72
N ARG A 159 -7.96 -12.52 -1.96
CA ARG A 159 -6.86 -12.40 -2.93
C ARG A 159 -7.30 -12.29 -4.38
N THR A 160 -8.53 -12.70 -4.75
CA THR A 160 -9.02 -12.50 -6.11
C THR A 160 -9.39 -11.04 -6.37
N TYR A 161 -9.84 -10.33 -5.32
CA TYR A 161 -10.13 -8.90 -5.38
C TYR A 161 -8.84 -8.08 -5.27
N ASN A 162 -8.03 -8.30 -4.25
CA ASN A 162 -6.82 -7.52 -4.02
C ASN A 162 -5.62 -8.45 -3.75
N ARG A 163 -4.78 -8.62 -4.77
CA ARG A 163 -3.60 -9.48 -4.70
C ARG A 163 -2.47 -8.87 -3.88
N GLU A 164 -2.39 -7.55 -3.85
CA GLU A 164 -1.29 -6.79 -3.26
C GLU A 164 -1.49 -6.55 -1.76
N ALA A 165 -2.75 -6.46 -1.32
CA ALA A 165 -3.09 -6.28 0.08
C ALA A 165 -2.49 -7.37 0.97
N LYS A 166 -1.99 -6.94 2.12
CA LYS A 166 -1.59 -7.86 3.19
C LYS A 166 -2.84 -8.32 3.94
N ILE A 167 -3.09 -9.62 3.97
CA ILE A 167 -4.23 -10.18 4.70
C ILE A 167 -3.75 -10.65 6.07
N VAL A 168 -4.45 -10.25 7.13
CA VAL A 168 -4.10 -10.59 8.52
C VAL A 168 -5.36 -10.99 9.30
N THR A 169 -5.28 -12.11 9.98
CA THR A 169 -6.37 -12.66 10.79
C THR A 169 -6.27 -12.17 12.23
N ALA A 170 -7.34 -11.59 12.76
CA ALA A 170 -7.51 -11.13 14.14
C ALA A 170 -6.24 -10.53 14.77
N PRO A 171 -5.63 -9.49 14.16
CA PRO A 171 -4.36 -8.95 14.61
C PRO A 171 -4.48 -8.28 15.97
N THR A 172 -3.45 -8.42 16.81
CA THR A 172 -3.32 -7.60 18.03
C THR A 172 -3.08 -6.12 17.66
N PRO A 173 -3.41 -5.16 18.54
CA PRO A 173 -3.13 -3.75 18.29
C PRO A 173 -1.66 -3.44 18.02
N GLU A 174 -0.74 -4.15 18.68
CA GLU A 174 0.69 -4.08 18.38
C GLU A 174 1.00 -4.46 16.94
N LYS A 175 0.38 -5.54 16.44
CA LYS A 175 0.60 -6.00 15.08
C LYS A 175 0.09 -4.97 14.08
N VAL A 176 -1.06 -4.35 14.35
CA VAL A 176 -1.61 -3.26 13.53
C VAL A 176 -0.68 -2.05 13.54
N GLU A 177 -0.12 -1.65 14.68
CA GLU A 177 0.88 -0.56 14.71
C GLU A 177 2.09 -0.91 13.82
N GLN A 178 2.59 -2.14 13.88
CA GLN A 178 3.69 -2.59 13.01
C GLN A 178 3.32 -2.53 11.52
N LEU A 179 2.06 -2.82 11.16
CA LEU A 179 1.57 -2.71 9.78
C LEU A 179 1.45 -1.26 9.32
N CYS A 180 1.08 -0.36 10.23
CA CYS A 180 0.96 1.06 9.98
C CYS A 180 2.31 1.80 10.00
N ARG A 181 3.36 1.20 10.57
CA ARG A 181 4.72 1.75 10.46
C ARG A 181 5.19 1.58 9.02
N ASN A 182 5.53 2.70 8.37
CA ASN A 182 6.13 2.65 7.05
C ASN A 182 7.34 1.72 7.06
N SER A 183 7.26 0.73 6.19
CA SER A 183 8.38 -0.14 5.87
C SER A 183 9.50 0.77 5.37
N THR A 184 10.67 0.69 5.98
CA THR A 184 11.85 1.55 5.78
C THR A 184 12.48 1.44 4.37
N TRP A 185 11.71 1.03 3.36
CA TRP A 185 12.11 0.96 1.96
C TRP A 185 12.58 2.30 1.40
N GLY A 186 12.20 3.44 1.98
CA GLY A 186 12.77 4.75 1.63
C GLY A 186 14.25 4.92 2.02
N LEU A 187 14.77 4.12 2.96
CA LEU A 187 16.19 4.15 3.33
C LEU A 187 17.06 3.40 2.32
N ILE A 188 16.52 2.39 1.63
CA ILE A 188 17.30 1.56 0.72
C ILE A 188 17.84 2.37 -0.48
N PRO A 189 17.04 3.18 -1.20
CA PRO A 189 17.54 4.08 -2.24
C PRO A 189 18.56 5.09 -1.71
N ASN A 190 18.31 5.66 -0.53
CA ASN A 190 19.20 6.65 0.07
C ASN A 190 20.55 6.04 0.47
N LEU A 191 20.56 4.83 1.03
CA LEU A 191 21.79 4.08 1.32
C LEU A 191 22.56 3.73 0.06
N LEU A 192 21.85 3.41 -1.03
CA LEU A 192 22.45 3.14 -2.33
C LEU A 192 23.13 4.39 -2.92
N VAL A 193 22.45 5.55 -2.85
CA VAL A 193 23.01 6.85 -3.27
C VAL A 193 24.21 7.25 -2.42
N ILE A 194 24.13 7.07 -1.10
CA ILE A 194 25.25 7.32 -0.18
C ILE A 194 26.44 6.42 -0.52
N GLY A 195 26.19 5.12 -0.77
CA GLY A 195 27.22 4.16 -1.17
C GLY A 195 27.92 4.55 -2.47
N ILE A 196 27.15 4.93 -3.50
CA ILE A 196 27.70 5.40 -4.78
C ILE A 196 28.50 6.69 -4.61
N THR A 197 27.98 7.64 -3.83
CA THR A 197 28.65 8.94 -3.61
C THR A 197 29.96 8.75 -2.85
N ALA A 198 29.97 7.90 -1.81
CA ALA A 198 31.17 7.55 -1.05
C ALA A 198 32.21 6.84 -1.94
N TYR A 199 31.77 5.96 -2.84
CA TYR A 199 32.65 5.29 -3.80
C TYR A 199 33.32 6.28 -4.75
N ILE A 200 32.55 7.20 -5.35
CA ILE A 200 33.09 8.23 -6.26
C ILE A 200 34.09 9.12 -5.51
N LEU A 201 33.78 9.54 -4.29
CA LEU A 201 34.68 10.34 -3.45
C LEU A 201 35.97 9.60 -3.12
N LEU A 202 35.89 8.31 -2.78
CA LEU A 202 37.06 7.51 -2.43
C LEU A 202 37.99 7.33 -3.65
N VAL A 203 37.42 7.04 -4.82
CA VAL A 203 38.18 6.88 -6.08
C VAL A 203 38.80 8.20 -6.55
N THR A 204 38.13 9.33 -6.33
CA THR A 204 38.63 10.66 -6.74
C THR A 204 39.62 11.28 -5.76
N ALA A 205 39.39 11.15 -4.45
CA ALA A 205 40.25 11.76 -3.42
C ALA A 205 41.56 10.99 -3.22
N PHE A 206 41.55 9.66 -3.31
CA PHE A 206 42.74 8.81 -3.12
C PHE A 206 43.39 8.37 -4.44
N ARG A 207 43.07 9.06 -5.55
CA ARG A 207 43.56 8.73 -6.90
C ARG A 207 45.09 8.57 -7.00
N HIS A 208 45.85 9.24 -6.12
CA HIS A 208 47.31 9.17 -6.12
C HIS A 208 47.92 8.15 -5.15
N ASP A 209 47.18 7.72 -4.12
CA ASP A 209 47.67 6.78 -3.10
C ASP A 209 47.15 5.34 -3.32
N ILE A 210 46.20 5.15 -4.23
CA ILE A 210 45.68 3.82 -4.57
C ILE A 210 46.60 3.15 -5.61
N PRO A 211 47.13 1.95 -5.33
CA PRO A 211 47.89 1.17 -6.30
C PRO A 211 47.11 0.92 -7.58
N TYR A 212 47.79 0.97 -8.73
CA TYR A 212 47.20 0.75 -10.06
C TYR A 212 46.42 -0.57 -10.18
N SER A 213 46.87 -1.62 -9.50
CA SER A 213 46.19 -2.92 -9.44
C SER A 213 44.79 -2.86 -8.83
N ILE A 214 44.58 -1.98 -7.84
CA ILE A 214 43.28 -1.79 -7.20
C ILE A 214 42.33 -1.03 -8.13
N HIS A 215 42.82 0.00 -8.82
CA HIS A 215 42.05 0.68 -9.86
C HIS A 215 41.62 -0.26 -11.00
N GLN A 216 42.51 -1.16 -11.43
CA GLN A 216 42.20 -2.15 -12.46
C GLN A 216 41.15 -3.16 -11.98
N CYS A 217 41.25 -3.63 -10.73
CA CYS A 217 40.24 -4.51 -10.13
C CYS A 217 38.85 -3.83 -10.08
N PHE A 218 38.79 -2.58 -9.62
CA PHE A 218 37.54 -1.83 -9.58
C PHE A 218 36.96 -1.55 -10.97
N ALA A 219 37.80 -1.23 -11.95
CA ALA A 219 37.36 -1.03 -13.33
C ALA A 219 36.77 -2.32 -13.94
N ILE A 220 37.39 -3.48 -13.67
CA ILE A 220 36.87 -4.78 -14.10
C ILE A 220 35.53 -5.07 -13.44
N ILE A 221 35.42 -4.93 -12.11
CA ILE A 221 34.17 -5.17 -11.38
C ILE A 221 33.05 -4.25 -11.86
N THR A 222 33.35 -2.95 -12.04
CA THR A 222 32.38 -1.97 -12.54
C THR A 222 31.92 -2.32 -13.96
N GLY A 223 32.86 -2.73 -14.82
CA GLY A 223 32.57 -3.20 -16.17
C GLY A 223 31.63 -4.41 -16.17
N LEU A 224 31.91 -5.42 -15.33
CA LEU A 224 31.07 -6.61 -15.17
C LEU A 224 29.65 -6.28 -14.69
N ILE A 225 29.50 -5.32 -13.77
CA ILE A 225 28.18 -4.87 -13.31
C ILE A 225 27.41 -4.17 -14.43
N ILE A 226 28.07 -3.27 -15.17
CA ILE A 226 27.46 -2.54 -16.29
C ILE A 226 27.05 -3.50 -17.39
N GLU A 227 27.84 -4.54 -17.66
CA GLU A 227 27.54 -5.58 -18.63
C GLU A 227 26.38 -6.49 -18.18
N ALA A 228 26.27 -6.80 -16.89
CA ALA A 228 25.20 -7.64 -16.37
C ALA A 228 23.80 -7.03 -16.55
N VAL A 229 23.67 -5.70 -16.55
CA VAL A 229 22.38 -5.00 -16.71
C VAL A 229 21.70 -5.32 -18.05
N PRO A 230 22.31 -5.11 -19.24
CA PRO A 230 21.70 -5.47 -20.51
C PRO A 230 21.45 -6.97 -20.66
N PHE A 231 22.31 -7.85 -20.11
CA PHE A 231 22.07 -9.30 -20.11
C PHE A 231 20.83 -9.68 -19.29
N LEU A 232 20.68 -9.14 -18.08
CA LEU A 232 19.50 -9.34 -17.24
C LEU A 232 18.23 -8.77 -17.87
N LEU A 233 18.33 -7.59 -18.52
CA LEU A 233 17.20 -6.99 -19.25
C LEU A 233 16.77 -7.86 -20.43
N LEU A 234 17.72 -8.34 -21.23
CA LEU A 234 17.42 -9.27 -22.33
C LEU A 234 16.83 -10.58 -21.81
N GLY A 235 17.37 -11.14 -20.74
CA GLY A 235 16.87 -12.37 -20.11
C GLY A 235 15.44 -12.20 -19.57
N THR A 236 15.16 -11.09 -18.89
CA THR A 236 13.81 -10.80 -18.37
C THR A 236 12.80 -10.53 -19.48
N ILE A 237 13.16 -9.79 -20.53
CA ILE A 237 12.30 -9.58 -21.69
C ILE A 237 12.03 -10.91 -22.42
N GLY A 238 13.07 -11.68 -22.72
CA GLY A 238 12.94 -12.98 -23.37
C GLY A 238 12.09 -13.95 -22.55
N SER A 239 12.32 -14.03 -21.25
CA SER A 239 11.53 -14.85 -20.32
C SER A 239 10.06 -14.42 -20.28
N THR A 240 9.79 -13.13 -20.29
CA THR A 240 8.42 -12.59 -20.32
C THR A 240 7.71 -12.91 -21.64
N VAL A 241 8.40 -12.78 -22.78
CA VAL A 241 7.88 -13.16 -24.10
C VAL A 241 7.57 -14.65 -24.15
N ILE A 242 8.46 -15.51 -23.66
CA ILE A 242 8.22 -16.95 -23.61
C ILE A 242 7.01 -17.26 -22.73
N ARG A 243 6.93 -16.68 -21.52
CA ARG A 243 5.81 -16.91 -20.59
C ARG A 243 4.45 -16.48 -21.15
N TYR A 244 4.42 -15.41 -21.93
CA TYR A 244 3.17 -14.84 -22.44
C TYR A 244 2.74 -15.46 -23.78
N PHE A 245 3.68 -15.73 -24.68
CA PHE A 245 3.39 -16.15 -26.06
C PHE A 245 3.56 -17.65 -26.31
N VAL A 246 4.24 -18.41 -25.43
CA VAL A 246 4.45 -19.85 -25.61
C VAL A 246 3.48 -20.65 -24.74
N PRO A 247 2.54 -21.42 -25.33
CA PRO A 247 1.64 -22.29 -24.58
C PRO A 247 2.40 -23.35 -23.77
N GLN A 248 1.95 -23.64 -22.55
CA GLN A 248 2.59 -24.62 -21.66
C GLN A 248 2.78 -26.01 -22.29
N SER A 249 1.89 -26.44 -23.19
CA SER A 249 1.99 -27.72 -23.90
C SER A 249 3.20 -27.78 -24.84
N VAL A 250 3.57 -26.65 -25.46
CA VAL A 250 4.76 -26.55 -26.32
C VAL A 250 6.02 -26.57 -25.47
N LEU A 251 6.01 -25.84 -24.34
CA LEU A 251 7.13 -25.79 -23.40
C LEU A 251 7.45 -27.17 -22.82
N LEU A 252 6.42 -27.91 -22.41
CA LEU A 252 6.52 -29.27 -21.89
C LEU A 252 7.01 -30.27 -22.95
N LYS A 253 6.60 -30.10 -24.21
CA LYS A 253 7.07 -30.94 -25.32
C LYS A 253 8.52 -30.64 -25.72
N LEU A 254 8.97 -29.40 -25.57
CA LEU A 254 10.35 -28.97 -25.84
C LEU A 254 11.32 -29.37 -24.73
N LEU A 255 10.88 -29.31 -23.46
CA LEU A 255 11.70 -29.63 -22.29
C LEU A 255 11.63 -31.11 -21.89
N GLY A 256 10.57 -31.82 -22.26
CA GLY A 256 10.32 -33.21 -21.88
C GLY A 256 11.23 -34.24 -22.55
N ASP A 257 11.83 -33.93 -23.71
CA ASP A 257 12.47 -34.97 -24.54
C ASP A 257 13.99 -35.13 -24.43
N TYR A 258 14.76 -34.25 -23.76
CA TYR A 258 16.21 -34.48 -23.62
C TYR A 258 16.82 -33.96 -22.31
N SER A 259 17.01 -34.90 -21.37
CA SER A 259 17.50 -34.77 -19.98
C SER A 259 18.87 -34.11 -19.75
N TRP A 260 19.63 -33.70 -20.77
CA TRP A 260 20.94 -33.06 -20.60
C TRP A 260 21.06 -31.71 -21.32
N LYS A 261 20.47 -31.58 -22.52
CA LYS A 261 20.50 -30.34 -23.31
C LYS A 261 19.60 -29.25 -22.71
N SER A 262 18.50 -29.64 -22.04
CA SER A 262 17.59 -28.74 -21.33
C SER A 262 18.22 -28.11 -20.08
N TYR A 263 19.12 -28.84 -19.40
CA TYR A 263 19.88 -28.33 -18.26
C TYR A 263 20.89 -27.25 -18.68
N GLY A 264 21.54 -27.42 -19.84
CA GLY A 264 22.43 -26.41 -20.42
C GLY A 264 21.68 -25.12 -20.83
N ALA A 265 20.48 -25.25 -21.41
CA ALA A 265 19.64 -24.11 -21.75
C ALA A 265 19.11 -23.36 -20.51
N ALA A 266 18.84 -24.07 -19.40
CA ALA A 266 18.45 -23.47 -18.14
C ALA A 266 19.59 -22.69 -17.45
N MET A 267 20.85 -23.13 -17.58
CA MET A 267 22.01 -22.38 -17.04
C MET A 267 22.38 -21.14 -17.85
N VAL A 268 22.07 -21.10 -19.16
CA VAL A 268 22.34 -19.93 -20.03
C VAL A 268 21.22 -18.89 -19.96
N SER A 269 20.07 -19.23 -19.39
CA SER A 269 18.91 -18.32 -19.25
C SER A 269 18.75 -17.72 -17.84
N GLY A 270 19.71 -17.96 -16.94
CA GLY A 270 19.80 -17.37 -15.61
C GLY A 270 20.85 -16.27 -15.54
#